data_AF-A0A5C8F4X3-F1
#
_entry.id   AF-A0A5C8F4X3-F1
#
_cell.length_a   1.000
_cell.length_b   1.000
_cell.length_c   1.000
_cell.angle_alpha   90.00
_cell.angle_beta   90.00
_cell.angle_gamma   90.00
#
_symmetry.space_group_name_H-M   'P 1'
#
loop_
_entity.id
_entity.type
_entity.pdbx_description
1 polymer ?
#
loop_
_entity_poly.entity_id
_entity_poly.type
_entity_poly.pdbx_seq_one_letter_code
_entity_poly.pdbx_strand_id
1 'polypeptide(L)'
;MSQLLKEDTIFEKAMKKYNYFTDNKDLLNEYDKQEAYLVYQASLMRGSKEEGREEERKLMAKSMKKENIDIETIKRITGLHIEEIEKL
;
A
#
# COMPACT_ATOMS: atom_id res chain seq x y z
N MET A 1 42.90 8.94 14.88
CA MET A 1 43.26 7.51 14.99
C MET A 1 42.14 6.64 15.57
N SER A 2 41.52 6.99 16.72
CA SER A 2 40.45 6.16 17.34
C SER A 2 39.16 6.03 16.51
N GLN A 3 38.72 7.10 15.82
CA GLN A 3 37.52 7.06 14.96
C GLN A 3 37.73 6.23 13.68
N LEU A 4 38.90 6.34 13.04
CA LEU A 4 39.26 5.57 11.83
C LEU A 4 39.24 4.06 12.10
N LEU A 5 39.83 3.61 13.22
CA LEU A 5 39.80 2.21 13.66
C LEU A 5 38.38 1.72 13.99
N LYS A 6 37.48 2.58 14.47
CA LYS A 6 36.06 2.26 14.69
C LYS A 6 35.28 2.17 13.39
N GLU A 7 35.57 3.04 12.41
CA GLU A 7 34.97 3.00 11.08
C GLU A 7 35.40 1.73 10.32
N ASP A 8 36.67 1.36 10.40
CA ASP A 8 37.21 0.12 9.79
C ASP A 8 36.49 -1.12 10.35
N THR A 9 36.24 -1.18 11.66
CA THR A 9 35.50 -2.31 12.28
C THR A 9 34.01 -2.34 11.96
N ILE A 10 33.38 -1.18 11.72
CA ILE A 10 31.97 -1.11 11.28
C ILE A 10 31.87 -1.57 9.83
N PHE A 11 32.78 -1.10 8.97
CA PHE A 11 32.82 -1.45 7.55
C PHE A 11 33.09 -2.95 7.35
N GLU A 12 34.03 -3.54 8.09
CA GLU A 12 34.29 -4.98 8.06
C GLU A 12 33.06 -5.81 8.47
N LYS A 13 32.34 -5.39 9.51
CA LYS A 13 31.11 -6.06 9.94
C LYS A 13 30.02 -5.96 8.87
N ALA A 14 29.90 -4.81 8.22
CA ALA A 14 28.96 -4.62 7.12
C ALA A 14 29.30 -5.52 5.93
N MET A 15 30.57 -5.59 5.53
CA MET A 15 31.03 -6.48 4.46
C MET A 15 30.82 -7.95 4.78
N LYS A 16 31.13 -8.39 6.02
CA LYS A 16 30.87 -9.78 6.45
C LYS A 16 29.39 -10.12 6.40
N LYS A 17 28.53 -9.20 6.83
CA LYS A 17 27.08 -9.39 6.76
C LYS A 17 26.61 -9.45 5.30
N TYR A 18 27.07 -8.54 4.45
CA TYR A 18 26.76 -8.54 3.01
C TYR A 18 27.15 -9.87 2.36
N ASN A 19 28.40 -10.32 2.51
CA ASN A 19 28.87 -11.58 1.95
C ASN A 19 28.08 -12.77 2.50
N TYR A 20 27.75 -12.80 3.80
CA TYR A 20 26.92 -13.85 4.39
C TYR A 20 25.52 -13.95 3.74
N PHE A 21 24.89 -12.81 3.41
CA PHE A 21 23.61 -12.80 2.73
C PHE A 21 23.72 -13.20 1.25
N THR A 22 24.76 -12.76 0.55
CA THR A 22 24.91 -13.05 -0.89
C THR A 22 25.42 -14.46 -1.16
N ASP A 23 26.24 -15.02 -0.27
CA ASP A 23 26.85 -16.34 -0.45
C ASP A 23 25.91 -17.46 0.01
N ASN A 24 24.88 -17.14 0.81
CA ASN A 24 23.87 -18.08 1.26
C ASN A 24 22.59 -17.96 0.42
N LYS A 25 22.53 -18.73 -0.67
CA LYS A 25 21.42 -18.74 -1.62
C LYS A 25 20.05 -19.02 -0.99
N ASP A 26 19.99 -19.87 0.04
CA ASP A 26 18.75 -20.18 0.74
C ASP A 26 18.26 -18.98 1.55
N LEU A 27 19.16 -18.30 2.26
CA LEU A 27 18.84 -17.10 3.02
C LEU A 27 18.41 -15.94 2.10
N LEU A 28 19.09 -15.76 0.96
CA LEU A 28 18.71 -14.76 -0.04
C LEU A 28 17.31 -15.03 -0.60
N ASN A 29 17.01 -16.30 -0.92
CA ASN A 29 15.70 -16.70 -1.42
C ASN A 29 14.58 -16.48 -0.37
N GLU A 30 14.83 -16.78 0.90
CA GLU A 30 13.87 -16.47 1.97
C GLU A 30 13.65 -14.96 2.14
N TYR A 31 14.70 -14.14 2.01
CA TYR A 31 14.58 -12.68 2.02
C TYR A 31 13.71 -12.20 0.84
N ASP A 32 13.99 -12.67 -0.37
CA ASP A 32 13.23 -12.31 -1.57
C ASP A 32 11.75 -12.72 -1.44
N LYS A 33 11.47 -13.90 -0.88
CA LYS A 33 10.10 -14.35 -0.57
C LYS A 33 9.42 -13.44 0.44
N GLN A 34 10.13 -13.01 1.48
CA GLN A 34 9.58 -12.08 2.48
C GLN A 34 9.27 -10.73 1.85
N GLU A 35 10.15 -10.17 1.03
CA GLU A 35 9.87 -8.92 0.30
C GLU A 35 8.67 -9.07 -0.63
N ALA A 36 8.61 -10.14 -1.42
CA ALA A 36 7.48 -10.41 -2.31
C ALA A 36 6.16 -10.53 -1.52
N TYR A 37 6.18 -11.19 -0.37
CA TYR A 37 5.03 -11.29 0.52
C TYR A 37 4.59 -9.92 1.05
N LEU A 38 5.52 -9.08 1.50
CA LEU A 38 5.21 -7.73 1.99
C LEU A 38 4.64 -6.83 0.89
N VAL A 39 5.20 -6.90 -0.32
CA VAL A 39 4.68 -6.18 -1.50
C VAL A 39 3.26 -6.65 -1.83
N TYR A 40 3.04 -7.97 -1.83
CA TYR A 40 1.72 -8.55 -2.05
C TYR A 40 0.71 -8.08 -1.00
N GLN A 41 1.03 -8.17 0.29
CA GLN A 41 0.18 -7.67 1.38
C GLN A 41 -0.12 -6.18 1.24
N ALA A 42 0.87 -5.36 0.90
CA ALA A 42 0.67 -3.93 0.67
C ALA A 42 -0.22 -3.65 -0.56
N SER A 43 -0.21 -4.51 -1.57
CA SER A 43 -1.11 -4.40 -2.72
C SER A 43 -2.55 -4.75 -2.35
N LEU A 44 -2.78 -5.84 -1.60
CA LEU A 44 -4.08 -6.23 -1.09
C LEU A 44 -4.69 -5.13 -0.21
N MET A 45 -3.91 -4.61 0.75
CA MET A 45 -4.37 -3.52 1.62
C MET A 45 -4.73 -2.24 0.85
N ARG A 46 -4.05 -1.96 -0.27
CA ARG A 46 -4.41 -0.83 -1.14
C ARG A 46 -5.72 -1.10 -1.87
N GLY A 47 -5.89 -2.29 -2.44
CA GLY A 47 -7.13 -2.71 -3.09
C GLY A 47 -8.34 -2.60 -2.16
N SER A 48 -8.26 -3.20 -0.97
CA SER A 48 -9.36 -3.17 0.00
C SER A 48 -9.71 -1.75 0.48
N LYS A 49 -8.73 -0.85 0.58
CA LYS A 49 -9.00 0.56 0.91
C LYS A 49 -9.72 1.29 -0.21
N GLU A 50 -9.37 1.03 -1.47
CA GLU A 50 -10.05 1.67 -2.59
C GLU A 50 -11.48 1.14 -2.74
N GLU A 51 -11.68 -0.18 -2.64
CA GLU A 51 -13.01 -0.81 -2.63
C GLU A 51 -13.89 -0.23 -1.52
N GLY A 52 -13.37 -0.14 -0.29
CA GLY A 52 -14.13 0.44 0.83
C GLY A 52 -14.52 1.90 0.60
N ARG A 53 -13.64 2.71 -0.01
CA ARG A 53 -13.96 4.11 -0.38
C ARG A 53 -14.99 4.20 -1.50
N GLU A 54 -14.99 3.26 -2.44
CA GLU A 54 -16.00 3.18 -3.49
C GLU A 54 -17.37 2.79 -2.91
N GLU A 55 -17.41 1.79 -2.03
CA GLU A 55 -18.63 1.37 -1.33
C GLU A 55 -19.20 2.50 -0.47
N GLU A 56 -18.37 3.21 0.28
CA GLU A 56 -18.79 4.37 1.09
C GLU A 56 -19.41 5.47 0.22
N ARG A 57 -18.78 5.81 -0.92
CA ARG A 57 -19.32 6.79 -1.88
C ARG A 57 -20.69 6.36 -2.40
N LYS A 58 -20.86 5.08 -2.76
CA LYS A 58 -22.14 4.52 -3.24
C LYS A 58 -23.21 4.54 -2.15
N LEU A 59 -22.86 4.18 -0.91
CA LEU A 59 -23.79 4.22 0.23
C LEU A 59 -24.24 5.66 0.52
N MET A 60 -23.31 6.62 0.51
CA MET A 60 -23.62 8.03 0.69
C MET A 60 -24.57 8.54 -0.41
N ALA A 61 -24.25 8.28 -1.68
CA ALA A 61 -25.10 8.66 -2.81
C ALA A 61 -26.50 8.04 -2.71
N LYS A 62 -26.61 6.77 -2.29
CA LYS A 62 -27.90 6.10 -2.09
C LYS A 62 -28.74 6.75 -0.99
N SER A 63 -28.11 7.14 0.12
CA SER A 63 -28.78 7.86 1.20
C SER A 63 -29.23 9.26 0.75
N MET A 64 -28.37 10.00 0.05
CA MET A 64 -28.70 11.31 -0.50
C MET A 64 -29.85 11.26 -1.51
N LYS A 65 -29.89 10.23 -2.36
CA LYS A 65 -30.98 10.01 -3.32
C LYS A 65 -32.30 9.73 -2.62
N LYS A 66 -32.29 8.97 -1.50
CA LYS A 66 -33.49 8.76 -0.66
C LYS A 66 -34.00 10.06 -0.03
N GLU A 67 -33.11 11.01 0.24
CA GLU A 67 -33.45 12.35 0.72
C GLU A 67 -33.84 13.33 -0.41
N ASN A 68 -33.97 12.85 -1.66
CA ASN A 68 -34.28 13.64 -2.86
C ASN A 68 -33.29 14.78 -3.14
N ILE A 69 -32.02 14.61 -2.78
CA ILE A 69 -30.95 15.54 -3.17
C ILE A 69 -30.73 15.46 -4.69
N ASP A 70 -30.47 16.59 -5.32
CA ASP A 70 -30.26 16.66 -6.78
C ASP A 70 -28.99 15.91 -7.23
N ILE A 71 -29.07 15.31 -8.42
CA ILE A 71 -28.03 14.42 -8.94
C ILE A 71 -26.69 15.16 -9.15
N GLU A 72 -26.71 16.43 -9.56
CA GLU A 72 -25.49 17.22 -9.76
C GLU A 72 -24.79 17.52 -8.43
N THR A 73 -25.55 17.78 -7.35
CA THR A 73 -25.00 17.90 -6.00
C THR A 73 -24.44 16.57 -5.51
N ILE A 74 -25.13 15.45 -5.73
CA ILE A 74 -24.64 14.12 -5.34
C ILE A 74 -23.32 13.81 -6.06
N LYS A 75 -23.23 14.07 -7.37
CA LYS A 75 -22.00 13.94 -8.17
C LYS A 75 -20.87 14.81 -7.61
N ARG A 76 -21.15 16.08 -7.30
CA ARG A 76 -20.14 17.00 -6.76
C ARG A 76 -19.59 16.57 -5.40
N ILE A 77 -20.43 15.98 -4.54
CA ILE A 77 -20.03 15.55 -3.19
C ILE A 77 -19.35 14.17 -3.23
N THR A 78 -19.94 13.21 -3.94
CA THR A 78 -19.45 11.81 -3.94
C THR A 78 -18.35 11.56 -4.98
N GLY A 79 -18.25 12.41 -6.01
CA GLY A 79 -17.36 12.22 -7.15
C GLY A 79 -17.78 11.09 -8.10
N LEU A 80 -18.97 10.50 -7.92
CA LEU A 80 -19.51 9.47 -8.81
C LEU A 80 -20.03 10.08 -10.12
N HIS A 81 -20.02 9.29 -11.19
CA HIS A 81 -20.64 9.70 -12.44
C HIS A 81 -22.17 9.69 -12.32
N ILE A 82 -22.82 10.56 -13.11
CA ILE A 82 -24.28 10.68 -13.16
C ILE A 82 -24.93 9.32 -13.47
N GLU A 83 -24.39 8.57 -14.44
CA GLU A 83 -24.88 7.25 -14.79
C GLU A 83 -24.83 6.24 -13.63
N GLU A 84 -23.82 6.34 -12.76
CA GLU A 84 -23.70 5.50 -11.57
C GLU A 84 -24.77 5.88 -10.55
N ILE A 85 -24.97 7.18 -10.32
CA ILE A 85 -25.97 7.70 -9.37
C ILE A 85 -27.39 7.36 -9.82
N GLU A 86 -27.68 7.40 -11.13
CA GLU A 86 -28.98 7.02 -11.68
C GLU A 86 -29.31 5.55 -11.46
N LYS A 87 -28.29 4.67 -11.51
CA LYS A 87 -28.42 3.22 -11.30
C LYS A 87 -28.53 2.78 -9.83
N LEU A 88 -28.19 3.65 -8.86
CA LEU A 88 -28.27 3.38 -7.40
C LEU A 88 -29.70 3.41 -6.84
#